data_AF-A0A4P8WER1-F1
#
_entry.id   AF-A0A4P8WER1-F1
#
_cell.length_a   1.000
_cell.length_b   1.000
_cell.length_c   1.000
_cell.angle_alpha   90.00
_cell.angle_beta   90.00
_cell.angle_gamma   90.00
#
_symmetry.space_group_name_H-M   'P 1'
#
loop_
_entity.id
_entity.type
_entity.pdbx_description
1 polymer ?
#
loop_
_entity_poly.entity_id
_entity_poly.type
_entity_poly.pdbx_seq_one_letter_code
_entity_poly.pdbx_strand_id
1 'polypeptide(L)'
;MVSSRSVAALALVLAVGLLTVGFVGGTTVVDPDSDGVPPVTELRDGTAVFDADTDGDGLEDGAERRYGTDPTAADTDGDGLDDGAEVSEVGTDPLEADTDGDGLEDGTERRETGTDPTSSDTDGDGLADGDELREYETDPLAVDSDDDGLSDFGELEEYGTAPANPDTDGDGLEDGPEVLEHETEPTVADTDDDGLADGEEVHEYGTEPTTSDTDGDGLSDGAEVNRQDVFPDADPLRTDIYVEADTMERTDLERREVERIVTEFDEAPLENPDGSTGAALHVDLDETIPWDSETDVGDLNEIRAQYFDQQGLGYHYLVIVEDVAGDTSKGNVIGKAGLGTMMVESQSGRDQTGSTAMHELGHSLGLSNTDFEGIDTDEYSFSSYSSVMNYNAPRDYYGFSASGGVGDFDDWGYLDDHMFTPATSFVGSDD
;
A
#
# COMPACT_ATOMS: atom_id res chain seq x y z
N MET A 1 16.19 3.69 -110.55
CA MET A 1 17.09 4.82 -110.87
C MET A 1 17.66 5.27 -109.52
N VAL A 2 18.88 4.88 -109.11
CA VAL A 2 20.19 5.45 -109.54
C VAL A 2 20.15 6.98 -109.39
N SER A 3 20.96 7.66 -108.57
CA SER A 3 22.27 7.38 -107.92
C SER A 3 22.29 8.06 -106.51
N SER A 4 23.24 7.90 -105.57
CA SER A 4 24.65 7.44 -105.61
C SER A 4 25.09 6.74 -104.29
N ARG A 5 26.41 6.61 -104.06
CA ARG A 5 27.08 6.26 -102.80
C ARG A 5 28.23 7.25 -102.53
N SER A 6 28.58 7.51 -101.27
CA SER A 6 29.94 7.74 -100.71
C SER A 6 29.77 8.11 -99.22
N VAL A 7 30.10 7.26 -98.23
CA VAL A 7 31.42 6.83 -97.71
C VAL A 7 31.92 7.71 -96.56
N ALA A 8 32.42 7.05 -95.50
CA ALA A 8 33.00 7.56 -94.25
C ALA A 8 32.00 8.21 -93.25
N ALA A 9 32.16 8.11 -91.93
CA ALA A 9 32.87 7.21 -90.99
C ALA A 9 32.59 7.79 -89.59
N LEU A 10 32.52 6.94 -88.57
CA LEU A 10 32.62 7.24 -87.12
C LEU A 10 32.22 8.65 -86.62
N ALA A 11 31.07 8.73 -85.95
CA ALA A 11 30.76 9.79 -85.00
C ALA A 11 30.22 9.14 -83.71
N LEU A 12 31.14 8.57 -82.93
CA LEU A 12 30.88 8.25 -81.53
C LEU A 12 30.68 9.61 -80.82
N VAL A 13 29.49 9.86 -80.29
CA VAL A 13 29.23 11.08 -79.50
C VAL A 13 29.92 10.88 -78.16
N LEU A 14 31.14 11.42 -78.06
CA LEU A 14 31.89 11.48 -76.82
C LEU A 14 31.16 12.45 -75.88
N ALA A 15 30.53 11.94 -74.83
CA ALA A 15 30.11 12.79 -73.72
C ALA A 15 31.38 13.32 -73.05
N VAL A 16 31.58 14.64 -73.08
CA VAL A 16 32.70 15.28 -72.39
C VAL A 16 32.23 15.62 -70.99
N GLY A 17 32.56 14.76 -70.02
CA GLY A 17 32.50 15.11 -68.61
C GLY A 17 33.38 16.33 -68.32
N LEU A 18 32.96 17.19 -67.41
CA LEU A 18 33.73 18.38 -67.01
C LEU A 18 34.87 17.95 -66.09
N LEU A 19 36.02 17.63 -66.67
CA LEU A 19 37.19 17.15 -65.92
C LEU A 19 37.77 18.30 -65.07
N THR A 20 37.60 18.19 -63.75
CA THR A 20 37.99 19.15 -62.70
C THR A 20 39.49 19.07 -62.42
N VAL A 21 40.31 19.76 -63.23
CA VAL A 21 41.78 19.71 -63.07
C VAL A 21 42.27 20.52 -61.85
N GLY A 22 42.41 19.85 -60.71
CA GLY A 22 43.15 20.35 -59.55
C GLY A 22 44.66 20.38 -59.79
N PHE A 23 45.33 21.51 -59.51
CA PHE A 23 46.76 21.69 -59.80
C PHE A 23 47.61 21.78 -58.52
N VAL A 24 48.07 20.63 -58.02
CA VAL A 24 49.04 20.53 -56.91
C VAL A 24 50.30 19.82 -57.40
N GLY A 25 51.48 20.40 -57.14
CA GLY A 25 52.77 19.70 -57.24
C GLY A 25 53.28 19.30 -58.65
N GLY A 26 52.48 19.40 -59.71
CA GLY A 26 52.92 19.12 -61.09
C GLY A 26 52.48 17.77 -61.67
N THR A 27 51.56 17.07 -61.00
CA THR A 27 50.83 15.91 -61.54
C THR A 27 49.36 16.29 -61.68
N THR A 28 48.78 16.12 -62.87
CA THR A 28 47.33 16.21 -63.05
C THR A 28 46.70 14.96 -62.45
N VAL A 29 46.14 15.09 -61.26
CA VAL A 29 45.16 14.12 -60.78
C VAL A 29 43.88 14.38 -61.58
N VAL A 30 43.42 13.33 -62.26
CA VAL A 30 42.08 13.29 -62.86
C VAL A 30 41.18 12.70 -61.79
N ASP A 31 39.98 13.24 -61.69
CA ASP A 31 38.95 12.94 -60.70
C ASP A 31 37.63 13.15 -61.49
N PRO A 32 37.04 12.08 -62.07
CA PRO A 32 36.00 12.19 -63.11
C PRO A 32 34.59 12.54 -62.59
N ASP A 33 34.31 12.15 -61.36
CA ASP A 33 33.05 12.15 -60.59
C ASP A 33 33.09 13.22 -59.48
N SER A 34 34.30 13.56 -58.97
CA SER A 34 34.54 14.63 -58.00
C SER A 34 34.24 14.31 -56.52
N ASP A 35 34.31 13.04 -56.14
CA ASP A 35 34.27 12.53 -54.76
C ASP A 35 35.59 12.82 -53.98
N GLY A 36 36.69 13.00 -54.72
CA GLY A 36 38.04 13.22 -54.22
C GLY A 36 38.99 12.01 -54.31
N VAL A 37 38.59 10.90 -54.93
CA VAL A 37 39.40 9.70 -55.12
C VAL A 37 39.95 9.64 -56.56
N PRO A 38 41.24 9.31 -56.77
CA PRO A 38 41.80 9.26 -58.11
C PRO A 38 41.57 7.87 -58.77
N PRO A 39 41.40 7.78 -60.11
CA PRO A 39 41.16 6.53 -60.87
C PRO A 39 42.16 5.39 -60.72
N VAL A 40 43.33 5.63 -60.13
CA VAL A 40 44.30 4.58 -59.81
C VAL A 40 44.02 3.92 -58.45
N THR A 41 43.31 4.62 -57.56
CA THR A 41 42.87 4.17 -56.25
C THR A 41 41.50 3.51 -56.34
N GLU A 42 40.57 4.08 -57.10
CA GLU A 42 39.25 3.47 -57.39
C GLU A 42 39.42 2.07 -57.99
N LEU A 43 40.16 1.97 -59.11
CA LEU A 43 40.53 0.69 -59.75
C LEU A 43 41.35 -0.27 -58.87
N ARG A 44 41.90 0.19 -57.74
CA ARG A 44 42.64 -0.65 -56.78
C ARG A 44 41.70 -1.26 -55.75
N ASP A 45 40.74 -0.47 -55.29
CA ASP A 45 39.87 -0.83 -54.17
C ASP A 45 38.52 -1.40 -54.63
N GLY A 46 38.16 -1.22 -55.91
CA GLY A 46 36.99 -1.88 -56.53
C GLY A 46 35.96 -0.90 -57.09
N THR A 47 36.12 0.39 -56.77
CA THR A 47 35.10 1.42 -56.91
C THR A 47 35.01 2.03 -58.31
N ALA A 48 33.94 2.79 -58.56
CA ALA A 48 33.47 3.13 -59.90
C ALA A 48 33.94 4.50 -60.42
N VAL A 49 34.98 4.50 -61.27
CA VAL A 49 35.65 5.64 -62.00
C VAL A 49 34.77 6.70 -62.70
N PHE A 50 33.44 6.63 -62.64
CA PHE A 50 32.52 7.66 -63.10
C PHE A 50 31.24 7.79 -62.23
N ASP A 51 31.21 7.21 -61.03
CA ASP A 51 30.12 7.26 -60.04
C ASP A 51 30.73 7.62 -58.69
N ALA A 52 30.23 8.66 -58.03
CA ALA A 52 30.84 9.19 -56.80
C ALA A 52 30.51 8.38 -55.54
N ASP A 53 29.65 7.38 -55.68
CA ASP A 53 28.92 6.61 -54.67
C ASP A 53 28.66 5.24 -55.36
N THR A 54 29.46 4.24 -55.00
CA THR A 54 29.64 3.03 -55.82
C THR A 54 28.56 1.97 -55.59
N ASP A 55 28.04 1.84 -54.38
CA ASP A 55 26.96 0.91 -54.01
C ASP A 55 25.58 1.61 -53.94
N GLY A 56 25.54 2.93 -53.77
CA GLY A 56 24.33 3.74 -53.88
C GLY A 56 23.63 4.03 -52.55
N ASP A 57 24.37 4.02 -51.45
CA ASP A 57 23.89 4.18 -50.07
C ASP A 57 23.66 5.66 -49.69
N GLY A 58 24.37 6.57 -50.34
CA GLY A 58 24.32 8.03 -50.12
C GLY A 58 25.61 8.64 -49.53
N LEU A 59 26.62 7.84 -49.22
CA LEU A 59 27.95 8.26 -48.76
C LEU A 59 28.95 8.17 -49.94
N GLU A 60 29.54 9.30 -50.34
CA GLU A 60 30.47 9.29 -51.48
C GLU A 60 31.73 8.43 -51.18
N ASP A 61 32.25 7.65 -52.14
CA ASP A 61 33.50 6.85 -52.11
C ASP A 61 34.65 7.56 -51.36
N GLY A 62 34.78 8.87 -51.61
CA GLY A 62 35.80 9.74 -51.07
C GLY A 62 35.53 10.24 -49.64
N ALA A 63 34.28 10.18 -49.17
CA ALA A 63 33.83 10.39 -47.80
C ALA A 63 33.94 9.10 -46.97
N GLU A 64 33.47 7.96 -47.49
CA GLU A 64 33.60 6.63 -46.91
C GLU A 64 35.02 6.32 -46.43
N ARG A 65 36.01 6.57 -47.29
CA ARG A 65 37.46 6.51 -46.96
C ARG A 65 37.93 7.34 -45.77
N ARG A 66 37.13 8.31 -45.31
CA ARG A 66 37.42 9.20 -44.17
C ARG A 66 36.78 8.69 -42.89
N TYR A 67 35.61 8.06 -42.99
CA TYR A 67 34.93 7.37 -41.90
C TYR A 67 35.62 6.03 -41.62
N GLY A 68 35.87 5.24 -42.67
CA GLY A 68 36.60 3.96 -42.60
C GLY A 68 35.89 2.80 -43.28
N THR A 69 34.72 3.06 -43.86
CA THR A 69 33.77 2.13 -44.46
C THR A 69 34.27 1.49 -45.77
N ASP A 70 33.57 0.46 -46.26
CA ASP A 70 33.87 -0.24 -47.52
C ASP A 70 33.04 0.33 -48.69
N PRO A 71 33.65 1.09 -49.63
CA PRO A 71 32.98 1.73 -50.78
C PRO A 71 32.54 0.76 -51.89
N THR A 72 32.11 -0.42 -51.49
CA THR A 72 31.47 -1.45 -52.29
C THR A 72 30.39 -2.23 -51.52
N ALA A 73 30.09 -1.84 -50.27
CA ALA A 73 29.07 -2.40 -49.41
C ALA A 73 28.36 -1.27 -48.64
N ALA A 74 27.12 -0.99 -49.03
CA ALA A 74 26.27 0.06 -48.47
C ALA A 74 26.01 0.02 -46.94
N ASP A 75 26.42 -1.07 -46.28
CA ASP A 75 26.22 -1.43 -44.88
C ASP A 75 27.51 -2.17 -44.50
N THR A 76 28.41 -1.47 -43.79
CA THR A 76 29.80 -1.92 -43.58
C THR A 76 29.93 -2.92 -42.43
N ASP A 77 29.21 -2.73 -41.33
CA ASP A 77 29.31 -3.58 -40.14
C ASP A 77 28.24 -4.69 -40.08
N GLY A 78 27.13 -4.54 -40.79
CA GLY A 78 26.11 -5.57 -41.01
C GLY A 78 24.87 -5.47 -40.12
N ASP A 79 24.64 -4.34 -39.43
CA ASP A 79 23.46 -4.09 -38.61
C ASP A 79 22.17 -3.92 -39.46
N GLY A 80 22.33 -3.52 -40.73
CA GLY A 80 21.29 -3.26 -41.71
C GLY A 80 20.74 -1.83 -41.73
N LEU A 81 21.48 -0.85 -41.23
CA LEU A 81 21.43 0.54 -41.70
C LEU A 81 22.40 0.70 -42.87
N ASP A 82 22.16 1.72 -43.69
CA ASP A 82 23.08 2.07 -44.76
C ASP A 82 24.09 3.11 -44.21
N ASP A 83 25.40 2.99 -44.45
CA ASP A 83 26.47 3.83 -43.85
C ASP A 83 26.19 5.34 -44.04
N GLY A 84 25.63 5.72 -45.18
CA GLY A 84 25.20 7.07 -45.52
C GLY A 84 23.97 7.55 -44.75
N ALA A 85 23.05 6.66 -44.40
CA ALA A 85 21.91 6.96 -43.52
C ALA A 85 22.37 7.17 -42.08
N GLU A 86 23.30 6.35 -41.59
CA GLU A 86 23.93 6.49 -40.29
C GLU A 86 24.60 7.86 -40.13
N VAL A 87 25.55 8.17 -41.01
CA VAL A 87 26.34 9.41 -40.96
C VAL A 87 25.48 10.67 -41.17
N SER A 88 24.37 10.59 -41.92
CA SER A 88 23.62 11.79 -42.35
C SER A 88 22.21 11.96 -41.76
N GLU A 89 21.58 10.89 -41.26
CA GLU A 89 20.22 10.91 -40.71
C GLU A 89 20.10 10.34 -39.29
N VAL A 90 20.96 9.40 -38.88
CA VAL A 90 20.91 8.77 -37.53
C VAL A 90 21.83 9.51 -36.56
N GLY A 91 23.14 9.48 -36.82
CA GLY A 91 24.19 9.96 -35.91
C GLY A 91 25.12 8.86 -35.35
N THR A 92 24.96 7.62 -35.80
CA THR A 92 25.70 6.41 -35.40
C THR A 92 27.11 6.32 -36.03
N ASP A 93 27.94 5.38 -35.56
CA ASP A 93 29.26 5.10 -36.16
C ASP A 93 29.16 3.88 -37.10
N PRO A 94 29.29 4.04 -38.44
CA PRO A 94 29.07 2.98 -39.45
C PRO A 94 30.19 1.90 -39.49
N LEU A 95 30.75 1.60 -38.34
CA LEU A 95 31.80 0.61 -38.06
C LEU A 95 31.51 -0.15 -36.76
N GLU A 96 30.49 0.25 -35.99
CA GLU A 96 30.07 -0.32 -34.71
C GLU A 96 28.53 -0.50 -34.74
N ALA A 97 28.08 -1.71 -35.12
CA ALA A 97 26.67 -2.13 -35.27
C ALA A 97 25.75 -1.99 -34.04
N ASP A 98 26.25 -1.36 -32.98
CA ASP A 98 25.71 -1.14 -31.63
C ASP A 98 26.52 0.08 -31.11
N THR A 99 26.04 1.28 -31.43
CA THR A 99 26.80 2.54 -31.31
C THR A 99 26.96 3.00 -29.85
N ASP A 100 25.93 2.81 -29.01
CA ASP A 100 25.96 3.24 -27.61
C ASP A 100 26.31 2.13 -26.62
N GLY A 101 26.21 0.86 -27.01
CA GLY A 101 26.68 -0.30 -26.26
C GLY A 101 25.67 -0.92 -25.31
N ASP A 102 24.37 -0.67 -25.49
CA ASP A 102 23.27 -1.33 -24.77
C ASP A 102 23.04 -2.80 -25.24
N GLY A 103 23.63 -3.15 -26.40
CA GLY A 103 23.59 -4.48 -26.99
C GLY A 103 22.44 -4.71 -27.98
N LEU A 104 21.55 -3.74 -28.23
CA LEU A 104 20.71 -3.70 -29.43
C LEU A 104 21.59 -3.38 -30.65
N GLU A 105 21.06 -3.62 -31.86
CA GLU A 105 21.74 -3.22 -33.09
C GLU A 105 21.06 -1.95 -33.63
N ASP A 106 21.81 -0.91 -33.99
CA ASP A 106 21.28 0.43 -34.31
C ASP A 106 20.08 0.40 -35.29
N GLY A 107 20.17 -0.48 -36.28
CA GLY A 107 19.14 -0.72 -37.27
C GLY A 107 17.97 -1.52 -36.75
N THR A 108 18.18 -2.46 -35.84
CA THR A 108 17.09 -3.14 -35.10
C THR A 108 16.31 -2.11 -34.31
N GLU A 109 16.98 -1.17 -33.65
CA GLU A 109 16.32 -0.11 -32.90
C GLU A 109 15.43 0.76 -33.77
N ARG A 110 16.02 1.29 -34.85
CA ARG A 110 15.33 2.14 -35.83
C ARG A 110 14.17 1.45 -36.56
N ARG A 111 14.11 0.12 -36.58
CA ARG A 111 13.14 -0.67 -37.36
C ARG A 111 12.11 -1.44 -36.53
N GLU A 112 12.45 -1.86 -35.32
CA GLU A 112 11.68 -2.84 -34.54
C GLU A 112 11.25 -2.32 -33.15
N THR A 113 12.16 -1.72 -32.37
CA THR A 113 11.86 -1.20 -31.00
C THR A 113 11.33 0.24 -31.06
N GLY A 114 12.00 1.12 -31.80
CA GLY A 114 11.73 2.56 -31.86
C GLY A 114 12.63 3.43 -30.95
N THR A 115 13.64 2.83 -30.33
CA THR A 115 14.63 3.46 -29.45
C THR A 115 15.61 4.39 -30.20
N ASP A 116 16.38 5.21 -29.48
CA ASP A 116 17.40 6.11 -30.04
C ASP A 116 18.78 5.43 -30.00
N PRO A 117 19.34 4.97 -31.14
CA PRO A 117 20.61 4.21 -31.21
C PRO A 117 21.87 5.06 -30.93
N THR A 118 21.70 6.16 -30.20
CA THR A 118 22.76 7.03 -29.70
C THR A 118 22.61 7.31 -28.20
N SER A 119 21.69 6.61 -27.54
CA SER A 119 21.33 6.71 -26.12
C SER A 119 20.94 5.32 -25.60
N SER A 120 21.84 4.69 -24.83
CA SER A 120 21.68 3.36 -24.23
C SER A 120 20.65 3.28 -23.09
N ASP A 121 19.65 4.16 -23.14
CA ASP A 121 18.68 4.58 -22.13
C ASP A 121 17.84 5.66 -22.86
N THR A 122 16.77 5.26 -23.55
CA THR A 122 16.02 6.13 -24.47
C THR A 122 15.06 7.07 -23.74
N ASP A 123 14.40 6.62 -22.67
CA ASP A 123 13.41 7.41 -21.95
C ASP A 123 13.98 8.16 -20.73
N GLY A 124 15.12 7.72 -20.19
CA GLY A 124 15.85 8.36 -19.11
C GLY A 124 15.50 7.87 -17.69
N ASP A 125 14.91 6.68 -17.52
CA ASP A 125 14.61 6.11 -16.20
C ASP A 125 15.87 5.62 -15.45
N GLY A 126 16.87 5.10 -16.17
CA GLY A 126 18.14 4.61 -15.66
C GLY A 126 18.42 3.12 -15.90
N LEU A 127 17.50 2.38 -16.51
CA LEU A 127 17.74 1.10 -17.18
C LEU A 127 18.36 1.34 -18.56
N ALA A 128 18.60 0.26 -19.29
CA ALA A 128 19.12 0.31 -20.65
C ALA A 128 18.19 -0.49 -21.56
N ASP A 129 17.85 0.05 -22.72
CA ASP A 129 16.80 -0.47 -23.59
C ASP A 129 16.98 -1.97 -23.92
N GLY A 130 18.24 -2.38 -24.09
CA GLY A 130 18.65 -3.74 -24.33
C GLY A 130 18.61 -4.68 -23.12
N ASP A 131 18.64 -4.18 -21.89
CA ASP A 131 18.40 -4.96 -20.67
C ASP A 131 16.89 -5.05 -20.37
N GLU A 132 16.15 -3.95 -20.54
CA GLU A 132 14.68 -3.88 -20.46
C GLU A 132 13.99 -4.95 -21.32
N LEU A 133 14.29 -4.97 -22.62
CA LEU A 133 13.70 -5.92 -23.56
C LEU A 133 14.15 -7.39 -23.36
N ARG A 134 15.09 -7.68 -22.46
CA ARG A 134 15.75 -9.01 -22.34
C ARG A 134 15.72 -9.63 -20.95
N GLU A 135 15.79 -8.82 -19.91
CA GLU A 135 15.85 -9.24 -18.51
C GLU A 135 14.58 -8.84 -17.74
N TYR A 136 14.05 -7.63 -17.97
CA TYR A 136 12.91 -7.08 -17.22
C TYR A 136 11.55 -7.22 -17.93
N GLU A 137 11.53 -7.36 -19.26
CA GLU A 137 10.33 -7.45 -20.11
C GLU A 137 9.47 -6.15 -20.15
N THR A 138 10.11 -4.99 -19.94
CA THR A 138 9.56 -3.61 -19.93
C THR A 138 9.54 -2.91 -21.31
N ASP A 139 8.96 -1.70 -21.43
CA ASP A 139 8.91 -0.88 -22.65
C ASP A 139 9.92 0.30 -22.58
N PRO A 140 11.06 0.24 -23.30
CA PRO A 140 12.17 1.22 -23.22
C PRO A 140 11.86 2.61 -23.82
N LEU A 141 10.58 2.93 -23.96
CA LEU A 141 10.04 4.21 -24.41
C LEU A 141 9.14 4.84 -23.33
N ALA A 142 9.02 4.21 -22.16
CA ALA A 142 8.14 4.55 -21.06
C ALA A 142 8.82 4.27 -19.70
N VAL A 143 9.22 5.35 -19.03
CA VAL A 143 9.82 5.40 -17.67
C VAL A 143 9.04 4.64 -16.58
N ASP A 144 7.81 4.26 -16.89
CA ASP A 144 6.76 3.65 -16.08
C ASP A 144 6.00 2.74 -17.05
N SER A 145 6.33 1.44 -17.05
CA SER A 145 5.92 0.49 -18.09
C SER A 145 4.49 -0.06 -17.94
N ASP A 146 3.91 -0.03 -16.74
CA ASP A 146 2.56 -0.50 -16.47
C ASP A 146 1.55 0.59 -16.03
N ASP A 147 1.96 1.86 -16.03
CA ASP A 147 1.19 3.08 -15.73
C ASP A 147 0.75 3.20 -14.24
N ASP A 148 1.45 2.57 -13.29
CA ASP A 148 1.09 2.60 -11.85
C ASP A 148 1.58 3.86 -11.10
N GLY A 149 2.59 4.56 -11.64
CA GLY A 149 3.17 5.78 -11.09
C GLY A 149 4.53 5.65 -10.41
N LEU A 150 5.09 4.44 -10.32
CA LEU A 150 6.50 4.18 -10.05
C LEU A 150 7.30 4.28 -11.36
N SER A 151 8.57 3.92 -11.32
CA SER A 151 9.41 3.87 -12.52
C SER A 151 10.20 2.58 -12.49
N ASP A 152 10.38 1.93 -13.63
CA ASP A 152 10.90 0.58 -13.75
C ASP A 152 12.23 0.38 -12.98
N PHE A 153 13.17 1.33 -13.10
CA PHE A 153 14.41 1.36 -12.31
C PHE A 153 14.16 1.41 -10.79
N GLY A 154 13.21 2.24 -10.35
CA GLY A 154 12.85 2.47 -8.95
C GLY A 154 12.17 1.25 -8.33
N GLU A 155 11.30 0.59 -9.07
CA GLU A 155 10.72 -0.70 -8.70
C GLU A 155 11.79 -1.76 -8.46
N LEU A 156 12.72 -1.93 -9.39
CA LEU A 156 13.76 -2.95 -9.29
C LEU A 156 14.79 -2.68 -8.16
N GLU A 157 15.18 -1.43 -7.91
CA GLU A 157 16.26 -1.07 -6.97
C GLU A 157 15.79 -0.51 -5.61
N GLU A 158 14.58 0.03 -5.48
CA GLU A 158 14.05 0.61 -4.24
C GLU A 158 12.93 -0.22 -3.60
N TYR A 159 11.94 -0.69 -4.38
CA TYR A 159 10.73 -1.35 -3.85
C TYR A 159 10.75 -2.88 -3.92
N GLY A 160 11.40 -3.46 -4.93
CA GLY A 160 11.43 -4.91 -5.18
C GLY A 160 10.21 -5.44 -5.93
N THR A 161 9.42 -4.57 -6.54
CA THR A 161 8.21 -4.85 -7.33
C THR A 161 8.55 -5.30 -8.75
N ALA A 162 7.52 -5.61 -9.55
CA ALA A 162 7.67 -6.18 -10.89
C ALA A 162 7.19 -5.21 -11.98
N PRO A 163 8.09 -4.50 -12.69
CA PRO A 163 7.80 -3.30 -13.49
C PRO A 163 7.02 -3.51 -14.81
N ALA A 164 6.26 -4.60 -14.92
CA ALA A 164 5.35 -4.87 -16.02
C ALA A 164 4.04 -5.49 -15.49
N ASN A 165 3.75 -5.27 -14.21
CA ASN A 165 2.65 -5.81 -13.43
C ASN A 165 2.37 -4.90 -12.22
N PRO A 166 1.35 -4.02 -12.29
CA PRO A 166 1.16 -2.88 -11.38
C PRO A 166 0.55 -3.25 -10.02
N ASP A 167 0.66 -4.51 -9.60
CA ASP A 167 0.02 -5.15 -8.45
C ASP A 167 0.80 -6.46 -8.20
N THR A 168 1.97 -6.34 -7.54
CA THR A 168 3.04 -7.34 -7.53
C THR A 168 2.68 -8.60 -6.73
N ASP A 169 1.95 -8.47 -5.63
CA ASP A 169 1.52 -9.60 -4.81
C ASP A 169 0.10 -10.11 -5.13
N GLY A 170 -0.72 -9.32 -5.82
CA GLY A 170 -2.02 -9.71 -6.34
C GLY A 170 -3.19 -9.49 -5.39
N ASP A 171 -3.08 -8.53 -4.47
CA ASP A 171 -4.07 -8.23 -3.44
C ASP A 171 -5.23 -7.33 -3.94
N GLY A 172 -4.95 -6.48 -4.94
CA GLY A 172 -5.90 -5.58 -5.59
C GLY A 172 -5.69 -4.09 -5.35
N LEU A 173 -4.67 -3.69 -4.59
CA LEU A 173 -4.07 -2.36 -4.59
C LEU A 173 -2.96 -2.31 -5.67
N GLU A 174 -2.55 -1.11 -6.10
CA GLU A 174 -1.51 -0.95 -7.13
C GLU A 174 -0.19 -0.49 -6.44
N ASP A 175 0.97 -1.04 -6.84
CA ASP A 175 2.26 -0.90 -6.12
C ASP A 175 2.66 0.58 -5.90
N GLY A 176 2.36 1.45 -6.87
CA GLY A 176 2.52 2.90 -6.79
C GLY A 176 1.64 3.56 -5.73
N PRO A 177 0.31 3.46 -5.80
CA PRO A 177 -0.60 3.89 -4.73
C PRO A 177 -0.25 3.36 -3.33
N GLU A 178 0.20 2.12 -3.19
CA GLU A 178 0.70 1.56 -1.94
C GLU A 178 1.81 2.42 -1.33
N VAL A 179 2.90 2.60 -2.07
CA VAL A 179 4.08 3.36 -1.63
C VAL A 179 3.79 4.86 -1.48
N LEU A 180 2.95 5.43 -2.34
CA LEU A 180 2.78 6.88 -2.48
C LEU A 180 1.60 7.46 -1.69
N GLU A 181 0.56 6.67 -1.41
CA GLU A 181 -0.66 7.12 -0.74
C GLU A 181 -0.99 6.35 0.54
N HIS A 182 -0.71 5.04 0.62
CA HIS A 182 -1.13 4.17 1.73
C HIS A 182 -0.02 3.79 2.74
N GLU A 183 1.25 3.94 2.38
CA GLU A 183 2.43 3.57 3.18
C GLU A 183 2.56 2.05 3.49
N THR A 184 1.99 1.19 2.63
CA THR A 184 2.03 -0.30 2.70
C THR A 184 3.30 -0.92 2.09
N GLU A 185 3.50 -2.24 2.23
CA GLU A 185 4.61 -2.99 1.61
C GLU A 185 4.15 -3.72 0.32
N PRO A 186 4.45 -3.23 -0.92
CA PRO A 186 3.90 -3.73 -2.20
C PRO A 186 4.45 -5.09 -2.69
N THR A 187 4.80 -5.95 -1.75
CA THR A 187 5.19 -7.34 -1.97
C THR A 187 4.59 -8.27 -0.90
N VAL A 188 3.67 -7.73 -0.09
CA VAL A 188 3.03 -8.32 1.10
C VAL A 188 1.55 -7.91 1.12
N ALA A 189 0.70 -8.76 0.53
CA ALA A 189 -0.76 -8.62 0.38
C ALA A 189 -1.62 -8.53 1.67
N ASP A 190 -1.02 -8.17 2.81
CA ASP A 190 -1.56 -8.08 4.18
C ASP A 190 -0.41 -7.47 5.02
N THR A 191 -0.26 -6.13 4.97
CA THR A 191 0.93 -5.42 5.47
C THR A 191 1.11 -5.52 6.99
N ASP A 192 0.03 -5.65 7.75
CA ASP A 192 0.06 -5.66 9.22
C ASP A 192 -0.24 -7.02 9.89
N ASP A 193 -0.39 -8.09 9.08
CA ASP A 193 -0.67 -9.49 9.47
C ASP A 193 -2.02 -9.66 10.22
N ASP A 194 -3.01 -8.81 9.95
CA ASP A 194 -4.38 -8.81 10.53
C ASP A 194 -5.27 -9.94 9.96
N GLY A 195 -5.11 -10.26 8.67
CA GLY A 195 -5.93 -11.22 7.94
C GLY A 195 -6.95 -10.62 6.96
N LEU A 196 -6.96 -9.30 6.78
CA LEU A 196 -7.43 -8.63 5.55
C LEU A 196 -6.25 -8.39 4.59
N ALA A 197 -6.58 -8.03 3.36
CA ALA A 197 -5.60 -7.60 2.37
C ALA A 197 -5.73 -6.08 2.20
N ASP A 198 -4.62 -5.38 2.03
CA ASP A 198 -4.52 -3.92 1.93
C ASP A 198 -5.49 -3.36 0.87
N GLY A 199 -5.61 -4.02 -0.28
CA GLY A 199 -6.58 -3.72 -1.33
C GLY A 199 -8.04 -4.01 -0.96
N GLU A 200 -8.33 -5.01 -0.11
CA GLU A 200 -9.68 -5.26 0.43
C GLU A 200 -10.06 -4.19 1.45
N GLU A 201 -9.12 -3.80 2.30
CA GLU A 201 -9.25 -2.72 3.28
C GLU A 201 -9.54 -1.38 2.61
N VAL A 202 -8.67 -0.93 1.70
CA VAL A 202 -8.81 0.37 1.03
C VAL A 202 -10.06 0.44 0.14
N HIS A 203 -10.51 -0.67 -0.45
CA HIS A 203 -11.60 -0.66 -1.44
C HIS A 203 -12.97 -1.17 -0.95
N GLU A 204 -13.05 -2.05 0.04
CA GLU A 204 -14.31 -2.60 0.56
C GLU A 204 -14.67 -2.07 1.96
N TYR A 205 -13.74 -2.03 2.91
CA TYR A 205 -14.04 -1.65 4.31
C TYR A 205 -13.79 -0.17 4.63
N GLY A 206 -12.72 0.41 4.08
CA GLY A 206 -12.26 1.77 4.37
C GLY A 206 -11.40 1.87 5.64
N THR A 207 -10.77 0.77 6.04
CA THR A 207 -9.79 0.67 7.12
C THR A 207 -8.41 1.16 6.67
N GLU A 208 -7.47 1.32 7.61
CA GLU A 208 -6.13 1.85 7.35
C GLU A 208 -5.11 0.67 7.34
N PRO A 209 -4.62 0.21 6.16
CA PRO A 209 -3.92 -1.08 5.98
C PRO A 209 -2.49 -1.16 6.54
N THR A 210 -2.19 -0.35 7.53
CA THR A 210 -0.91 -0.33 8.27
C THR A 210 -1.13 -0.41 9.78
N THR A 211 -2.37 -0.64 10.22
CA THR A 211 -2.79 -0.77 11.61
C THR A 211 -3.91 -1.80 11.76
N SER A 212 -3.57 -2.95 12.35
CA SER A 212 -4.43 -4.12 12.56
C SER A 212 -5.56 -3.93 13.59
N ASP A 213 -6.11 -2.72 13.68
CA ASP A 213 -7.06 -2.19 14.67
C ASP A 213 -7.26 -0.71 14.28
N THR A 214 -8.14 -0.42 13.31
CA THR A 214 -8.30 0.93 12.74
C THR A 214 -9.01 1.89 13.71
N ASP A 215 -9.93 1.38 14.53
CA ASP A 215 -10.71 2.20 15.45
C ASP A 215 -10.17 2.25 16.90
N GLY A 216 -9.21 1.36 17.24
CA GLY A 216 -8.54 1.30 18.53
C GLY A 216 -9.26 0.46 19.59
N ASP A 217 -10.22 -0.40 19.23
CA ASP A 217 -10.99 -1.22 20.16
C ASP A 217 -10.28 -2.53 20.61
N GLY A 218 -9.14 -2.86 20.01
CA GLY A 218 -8.35 -4.04 20.37
C GLY A 218 -8.96 -5.38 19.94
N LEU A 219 -10.01 -5.38 19.13
CA LEU A 219 -10.18 -6.33 18.04
C LEU A 219 -9.27 -5.93 16.87
N SER A 220 -9.24 -6.75 15.83
CA SER A 220 -8.55 -6.41 14.58
C SER A 220 -9.58 -6.34 13.48
N ASP A 221 -9.35 -5.50 12.48
CA ASP A 221 -10.31 -5.23 11.42
C ASP A 221 -10.72 -6.54 10.72
N GLY A 222 -9.76 -7.43 10.46
CA GLY A 222 -9.96 -8.77 9.95
C GLY A 222 -10.63 -9.74 10.92
N ALA A 223 -10.49 -9.57 12.23
CA ALA A 223 -11.26 -10.33 13.21
C ALA A 223 -12.75 -9.94 13.18
N GLU A 224 -13.06 -8.66 13.06
CA GLU A 224 -14.44 -8.16 12.99
C GLU A 224 -15.14 -8.56 11.70
N VAL A 225 -14.46 -8.37 10.57
CA VAL A 225 -14.95 -8.78 9.25
C VAL A 225 -15.14 -10.30 9.17
N ASN A 226 -14.12 -11.09 9.52
CA ASN A 226 -14.12 -12.53 9.25
C ASN A 226 -14.78 -13.38 10.35
N ARG A 227 -14.91 -12.88 11.58
CA ARG A 227 -15.37 -13.68 12.75
C ARG A 227 -16.72 -13.25 13.30
N GLN A 228 -17.66 -12.90 12.42
CA GLN A 228 -19.06 -12.57 12.77
C GLN A 228 -19.84 -13.66 13.54
N ASP A 229 -19.30 -14.88 13.70
CA ASP A 229 -19.85 -15.91 14.60
C ASP A 229 -19.39 -15.78 16.06
N VAL A 230 -18.34 -15.00 16.30
CA VAL A 230 -17.80 -14.63 17.61
C VAL A 230 -18.10 -13.15 17.92
N PHE A 231 -17.92 -12.25 16.96
CA PHE A 231 -18.15 -10.80 17.07
C PHE A 231 -19.34 -10.39 16.18
N PRO A 232 -20.59 -10.66 16.60
CA PRO A 232 -21.75 -10.36 15.79
C PRO A 232 -21.98 -8.86 15.69
N ASP A 233 -22.32 -8.40 14.47
CA ASP A 233 -22.59 -6.99 14.14
C ASP A 233 -21.39 -6.05 14.44
N ALA A 234 -20.15 -6.55 14.39
CA ALA A 234 -18.92 -5.76 14.50
C ALA A 234 -18.70 -4.81 13.30
N ASP A 235 -17.98 -3.71 13.48
CA ASP A 235 -17.76 -2.65 12.49
C ASP A 235 -16.38 -1.97 12.67
N PRO A 236 -15.34 -2.30 11.86
CA PRO A 236 -13.93 -1.94 12.10
C PRO A 236 -13.61 -0.43 11.95
N LEU A 237 -14.65 0.39 11.81
CA LEU A 237 -14.60 1.83 11.80
C LEU A 237 -15.40 2.45 12.98
N ARG A 238 -15.73 1.68 14.02
CA ARG A 238 -16.56 2.07 15.17
C ARG A 238 -16.36 1.15 16.38
N THR A 239 -15.86 1.73 17.47
CA THR A 239 -15.53 1.02 18.71
C THR A 239 -16.64 0.07 19.17
N ASP A 240 -16.35 -1.22 19.21
CA ASP A 240 -17.21 -2.25 19.77
C ASP A 240 -16.77 -2.65 21.20
N ILE A 241 -17.73 -3.11 22.01
CA ILE A 241 -17.45 -3.60 23.36
C ILE A 241 -18.30 -4.82 23.62
N TYR A 242 -17.65 -5.98 23.71
CA TYR A 242 -18.33 -7.25 23.93
C TYR A 242 -18.38 -7.62 25.42
N VAL A 243 -19.60 -7.81 25.96
CA VAL A 243 -19.85 -8.22 27.35
C VAL A 243 -20.74 -9.48 27.38
N GLU A 244 -20.22 -10.56 27.95
CA GLU A 244 -21.00 -11.75 28.30
C GLU A 244 -21.53 -11.56 29.72
N ALA A 245 -22.86 -11.51 29.87
CA ALA A 245 -23.51 -11.10 31.11
C ALA A 245 -24.43 -12.19 31.69
N ASP A 246 -24.00 -12.70 32.83
CA ASP A 246 -24.48 -13.91 33.46
C ASP A 246 -25.28 -13.58 34.73
N THR A 247 -26.30 -14.38 35.06
CA THR A 247 -27.17 -14.10 36.22
C THR A 247 -27.30 -15.27 37.17
N MET A 248 -27.06 -15.06 38.46
CA MET A 248 -27.30 -16.09 39.46
C MET A 248 -28.79 -16.35 39.65
N GLU A 249 -29.17 -17.63 39.85
CA GLU A 249 -30.53 -18.00 40.27
C GLU A 249 -31.07 -17.05 41.37
N ARG A 250 -32.21 -16.41 41.08
CA ARG A 250 -32.94 -15.41 41.93
C ARG A 250 -32.46 -13.96 41.83
N THR A 251 -31.39 -13.68 41.11
CA THR A 251 -31.04 -12.32 40.67
C THR A 251 -31.74 -11.97 39.36
N ASP A 252 -31.61 -10.71 38.95
CA ASP A 252 -32.04 -10.21 37.65
C ASP A 252 -31.18 -8.97 37.29
N LEU A 253 -30.94 -8.79 36.00
CA LEU A 253 -30.50 -7.53 35.39
C LEU A 253 -31.57 -7.21 34.35
N GLU A 254 -32.44 -6.25 34.64
CA GLU A 254 -33.61 -6.04 33.78
C GLU A 254 -33.13 -5.66 32.37
N ARG A 255 -33.71 -6.21 31.31
CA ARG A 255 -33.38 -5.82 29.91
C ARG A 255 -33.42 -4.29 29.70
N ARG A 256 -34.31 -3.60 30.42
CA ARG A 256 -34.40 -2.14 30.48
C ARG A 256 -33.13 -1.47 31.00
N GLU A 257 -32.47 -2.07 31.97
CA GLU A 257 -31.21 -1.58 32.52
C GLU A 257 -30.09 -1.76 31.49
N VAL A 258 -30.00 -2.93 30.83
CA VAL A 258 -29.06 -3.16 29.72
C VAL A 258 -29.29 -2.18 28.57
N GLU A 259 -30.53 -2.01 28.11
CA GLU A 259 -30.91 -1.00 27.09
C GLU A 259 -30.41 0.41 27.43
N ARG A 260 -30.33 0.76 28.73
CA ARG A 260 -29.79 2.05 29.18
C ARG A 260 -28.28 2.10 29.20
N ILE A 261 -27.59 1.03 29.61
CA ILE A 261 -26.12 0.95 29.53
C ILE A 261 -25.71 1.14 28.07
N VAL A 262 -26.29 0.35 27.16
CA VAL A 262 -26.01 0.42 25.72
C VAL A 262 -26.29 1.81 25.13
N THR A 263 -27.40 2.45 25.52
CA THR A 263 -27.71 3.82 25.05
C THR A 263 -26.65 4.84 25.49
N GLU A 264 -26.03 4.70 26.66
CA GLU A 264 -25.04 5.70 27.13
C GLU A 264 -23.67 5.49 26.46
N PHE A 265 -23.38 4.30 25.90
CA PHE A 265 -22.24 4.07 25.00
C PHE A 265 -22.54 4.52 23.55
N ASP A 266 -23.73 4.25 23.01
CA ASP A 266 -24.18 4.74 21.68
C ASP A 266 -24.26 6.29 21.62
N GLU A 267 -24.58 6.95 22.74
CA GLU A 267 -24.54 8.41 22.89
C GLU A 267 -23.18 8.94 23.42
N ALA A 268 -22.13 8.11 23.51
CA ALA A 268 -20.83 8.52 24.04
C ALA A 268 -20.08 9.48 23.10
N PRO A 269 -19.22 10.38 23.64
CA PRO A 269 -18.49 11.38 22.87
C PRO A 269 -17.13 10.88 22.35
N LEU A 270 -17.03 9.57 22.04
CA LEU A 270 -15.88 8.96 21.37
C LEU A 270 -15.98 9.27 19.88
N GLU A 271 -14.87 9.59 19.20
CA GLU A 271 -14.85 9.89 17.75
C GLU A 271 -14.35 8.67 16.97
N ASN A 272 -15.13 8.18 16.01
CA ASN A 272 -14.81 6.96 15.25
C ASN A 272 -14.21 7.29 13.85
N PRO A 273 -13.43 6.38 13.24
CA PRO A 273 -12.90 6.52 11.88
C PRO A 273 -13.96 6.89 10.81
N ASP A 274 -15.17 6.31 10.86
CA ASP A 274 -16.27 6.63 9.93
C ASP A 274 -16.83 8.07 10.10
N GLY A 275 -16.39 8.80 11.12
CA GLY A 275 -16.86 10.12 11.51
C GLY A 275 -18.19 10.11 12.28
N SER A 276 -18.65 8.94 12.72
CA SER A 276 -19.68 8.81 13.75
C SER A 276 -19.11 9.04 15.15
N THR A 277 -19.95 8.89 16.17
CA THR A 277 -19.55 8.97 17.57
C THR A 277 -20.23 7.90 18.38
N GLY A 278 -19.58 7.48 19.46
CA GLY A 278 -20.07 6.49 20.41
C GLY A 278 -19.64 5.07 20.09
N ALA A 279 -19.74 4.19 21.09
CA ALA A 279 -19.32 2.79 20.99
C ALA A 279 -20.53 1.84 21.00
N ALA A 280 -20.43 0.74 20.25
CA ALA A 280 -21.44 -0.30 20.20
C ALA A 280 -21.20 -1.36 21.29
N LEU A 281 -21.89 -1.19 22.42
CA LEU A 281 -21.86 -2.14 23.53
C LEU A 281 -22.76 -3.36 23.25
N HIS A 282 -22.16 -4.49 22.90
CA HIS A 282 -22.81 -5.78 22.71
C HIS A 282 -22.90 -6.54 24.03
N VAL A 283 -24.09 -6.63 24.60
CA VAL A 283 -24.34 -7.41 25.84
C VAL A 283 -25.10 -8.68 25.51
N ASP A 284 -24.43 -9.83 25.57
CA ASP A 284 -25.11 -11.12 25.55
C ASP A 284 -25.60 -11.48 26.96
N LEU A 285 -26.83 -12.01 27.04
CA LEU A 285 -27.48 -12.45 28.27
C LEU A 285 -27.92 -13.90 28.04
N ASP A 286 -27.01 -14.83 28.27
CA ASP A 286 -27.10 -16.20 27.76
C ASP A 286 -27.62 -17.20 28.82
N GLU A 287 -27.00 -17.26 30.01
CA GLU A 287 -27.27 -18.31 30.99
C GLU A 287 -27.63 -17.85 32.41
N THR A 288 -27.73 -18.84 33.32
CA THR A 288 -28.17 -18.62 34.69
C THR A 288 -27.42 -19.55 35.64
N ILE A 289 -26.41 -19.01 36.32
CA ILE A 289 -25.56 -19.81 37.21
C ILE A 289 -26.31 -20.28 38.48
N PRO A 290 -25.91 -21.43 39.05
CA PRO A 290 -26.51 -21.96 40.28
C PRO A 290 -26.43 -21.00 41.45
N TRP A 291 -27.46 -21.00 42.29
CA TRP A 291 -27.51 -20.15 43.47
C TRP A 291 -26.42 -20.47 44.51
N ASP A 292 -25.66 -19.46 44.91
CA ASP A 292 -24.95 -19.39 46.20
C ASP A 292 -25.45 -18.20 47.04
N SER A 293 -25.34 -18.33 48.36
CA SER A 293 -25.76 -17.34 49.35
C SER A 293 -24.71 -16.27 49.68
N GLU A 294 -23.45 -16.49 49.34
CA GLU A 294 -22.32 -15.60 49.68
C GLU A 294 -21.20 -15.90 48.67
N THR A 295 -21.09 -15.10 47.60
CA THR A 295 -20.12 -15.36 46.51
C THR A 295 -18.89 -14.48 46.71
N ASP A 296 -17.70 -15.07 46.86
CA ASP A 296 -16.45 -14.32 47.06
C ASP A 296 -15.60 -14.20 45.78
N VAL A 297 -14.61 -13.31 45.79
CA VAL A 297 -13.80 -12.97 44.61
C VAL A 297 -12.84 -14.10 44.21
N GLY A 298 -12.58 -15.05 45.10
CA GLY A 298 -11.95 -16.33 44.78
C GLY A 298 -12.86 -17.16 43.88
N ASP A 299 -14.15 -17.26 44.22
CA ASP A 299 -15.16 -18.03 43.48
C ASP A 299 -15.38 -17.49 42.06
N LEU A 300 -15.19 -16.17 41.84
CA LEU A 300 -15.27 -15.53 40.51
C LEU A 300 -14.41 -16.21 39.45
N ASN A 301 -13.25 -16.77 39.83
CA ASN A 301 -12.39 -17.51 38.91
C ASN A 301 -12.94 -18.90 38.59
N GLU A 302 -13.63 -19.55 39.54
CA GLU A 302 -14.26 -20.86 39.32
C GLU A 302 -15.55 -20.71 38.50
N ILE A 303 -16.31 -19.63 38.73
CA ILE A 303 -17.48 -19.24 37.93
C ILE A 303 -17.05 -18.93 36.49
N ARG A 304 -16.14 -17.98 36.28
CA ARG A 304 -15.63 -17.63 34.94
C ARG A 304 -15.06 -18.85 34.21
N ALA A 305 -14.28 -19.71 34.88
CA ALA A 305 -13.72 -20.91 34.24
C ALA A 305 -14.73 -22.03 33.94
N GLN A 306 -16.01 -21.89 34.33
CA GLN A 306 -17.06 -22.86 34.09
C GLN A 306 -18.18 -22.34 33.18
N TYR A 307 -18.47 -21.04 33.22
CA TYR A 307 -19.65 -20.41 32.61
C TYR A 307 -19.31 -19.25 31.65
N PHE A 308 -18.03 -18.86 31.51
CA PHE A 308 -17.64 -17.86 30.51
C PHE A 308 -17.30 -18.56 29.19
N ASP A 309 -18.23 -18.55 28.23
CA ASP A 309 -18.10 -19.27 26.95
C ASP A 309 -17.08 -18.59 26.03
N GLN A 310 -17.01 -17.25 25.99
CA GLN A 310 -16.09 -16.48 25.13
C GLN A 310 -14.70 -16.22 25.75
N GLN A 311 -14.18 -17.16 26.54
CA GLN A 311 -12.93 -16.95 27.29
C GLN A 311 -11.69 -16.74 26.40
N GLY A 312 -11.15 -15.52 26.43
CA GLY A 312 -9.92 -15.13 25.72
C GLY A 312 -10.16 -14.53 24.34
N LEU A 313 -11.42 -14.22 24.01
CA LEU A 313 -11.86 -13.67 22.74
C LEU A 313 -12.26 -12.18 22.88
N GLY A 314 -11.49 -11.37 23.61
CA GLY A 314 -11.82 -9.94 23.85
C GLY A 314 -12.99 -9.67 24.81
N TYR A 315 -13.97 -10.57 24.92
CA TYR A 315 -15.15 -10.41 25.76
C TYR A 315 -14.83 -10.09 27.24
N HIS A 316 -15.59 -9.15 27.80
CA HIS A 316 -15.67 -8.86 29.23
C HIS A 316 -16.72 -9.75 29.89
N TYR A 317 -16.40 -10.38 31.02
CA TYR A 317 -17.37 -11.22 31.76
C TYR A 317 -18.04 -10.43 32.89
N LEU A 318 -19.37 -10.36 32.92
CA LEU A 318 -20.18 -9.79 33.99
C LEU A 318 -21.01 -10.88 34.67
N VAL A 319 -20.96 -11.00 35.99
CA VAL A 319 -21.87 -11.89 36.73
C VAL A 319 -22.66 -11.15 37.82
N ILE A 320 -23.99 -11.34 37.81
CA ILE A 320 -24.90 -10.80 38.83
C ILE A 320 -25.14 -11.85 39.92
N VAL A 321 -24.93 -11.50 41.20
CA VAL A 321 -25.01 -12.42 42.35
C VAL A 321 -25.93 -11.90 43.47
N GLU A 322 -26.42 -12.75 44.39
CA GLU A 322 -27.31 -12.31 45.48
C GLU A 322 -26.58 -11.51 46.58
N ASP A 323 -25.30 -11.81 46.84
CA ASP A 323 -24.44 -11.11 47.82
C ASP A 323 -22.97 -11.20 47.37
N VAL A 324 -22.29 -10.04 47.27
CA VAL A 324 -20.86 -9.96 46.92
C VAL A 324 -20.04 -9.96 48.22
N ALA A 325 -19.46 -11.12 48.53
CA ALA A 325 -18.77 -11.37 49.78
C ALA A 325 -17.41 -10.63 49.86
N GLY A 326 -17.45 -9.37 50.29
CA GLY A 326 -16.27 -8.53 50.48
C GLY A 326 -15.53 -8.74 51.81
N ASP A 327 -14.34 -8.12 51.94
CA ASP A 327 -13.69 -7.98 53.25
C ASP A 327 -14.57 -7.12 54.16
N THR A 328 -15.24 -7.80 55.10
CA THR A 328 -16.09 -7.23 56.16
C THR A 328 -15.46 -6.08 56.97
N SER A 329 -14.17 -5.80 56.81
CA SER A 329 -13.50 -4.60 57.34
C SER A 329 -13.86 -3.29 56.63
N LYS A 330 -14.35 -3.34 55.37
CA LYS A 330 -14.71 -2.15 54.57
C LYS A 330 -16.21 -1.83 54.51
N GLY A 331 -17.10 -2.80 54.69
CA GLY A 331 -18.55 -2.64 54.59
C GLY A 331 -19.20 -3.70 53.70
N ASN A 332 -20.48 -3.52 53.36
CA ASN A 332 -21.09 -4.25 52.25
C ASN A 332 -20.49 -3.73 50.94
N VAL A 333 -20.06 -4.65 50.08
CA VAL A 333 -19.54 -4.38 48.74
C VAL A 333 -20.67 -4.74 47.78
N ILE A 334 -21.08 -3.82 46.92
CA ILE A 334 -22.22 -4.03 45.99
C ILE A 334 -21.77 -4.40 44.57
N GLY A 335 -20.47 -4.32 44.31
CA GLY A 335 -19.86 -4.62 43.03
C GLY A 335 -18.35 -4.74 43.19
N LYS A 336 -17.72 -5.48 42.27
CA LYS A 336 -16.28 -5.54 42.14
C LYS A 336 -15.83 -6.02 40.76
N ALA A 337 -15.06 -5.19 40.10
CA ALA A 337 -14.35 -5.51 38.87
C ALA A 337 -12.86 -5.82 39.07
N GLY A 338 -12.31 -6.47 38.05
CA GLY A 338 -10.95 -6.35 37.56
C GLY A 338 -11.00 -6.29 36.04
N LEU A 339 -9.83 -6.23 35.40
CA LEU A 339 -9.70 -6.13 33.94
C LEU A 339 -10.43 -7.31 33.26
N GLY A 340 -11.40 -6.99 32.40
CA GLY A 340 -12.23 -7.97 31.69
C GLY A 340 -13.14 -8.84 32.58
N THR A 341 -13.38 -8.51 33.85
CA THR A 341 -14.26 -9.33 34.72
C THR A 341 -14.93 -8.54 35.85
N MET A 342 -16.26 -8.63 35.95
CA MET A 342 -17.11 -7.89 36.90
C MET A 342 -18.01 -8.85 37.70
N MET A 343 -18.21 -8.56 38.97
CA MET A 343 -19.23 -9.20 39.82
C MET A 343 -20.10 -8.12 40.47
N VAL A 344 -21.43 -8.23 40.41
CA VAL A 344 -22.38 -7.20 40.88
C VAL A 344 -23.46 -7.80 41.79
N GLU A 345 -23.73 -7.18 42.94
CA GLU A 345 -24.82 -7.55 43.85
C GLU A 345 -26.17 -7.08 43.28
N SER A 346 -27.10 -8.01 43.06
CA SER A 346 -28.44 -7.71 42.57
C SER A 346 -29.22 -6.79 43.52
N GLN A 347 -29.57 -5.59 43.06
CA GLN A 347 -30.20 -4.58 43.90
C GLN A 347 -31.74 -4.64 43.82
N SER A 348 -32.39 -4.69 44.99
CA SER A 348 -33.87 -4.72 45.10
C SER A 348 -34.61 -3.44 44.66
N GLY A 349 -33.89 -2.42 44.23
CA GLY A 349 -34.44 -1.15 43.79
C GLY A 349 -34.32 -1.00 42.28
N ARG A 350 -35.32 -0.37 41.66
CA ARG A 350 -35.36 -0.18 40.21
C ARG A 350 -34.16 0.63 39.71
N ASP A 351 -33.66 0.25 38.53
CA ASP A 351 -32.57 0.89 37.79
C ASP A 351 -31.21 0.88 38.57
N GLN A 352 -31.08 0.08 39.65
CA GLN A 352 -29.89 0.07 40.52
C GLN A 352 -28.87 -1.01 40.20
N THR A 353 -29.30 -2.22 39.79
CA THR A 353 -28.35 -3.27 39.42
C THR A 353 -27.54 -2.82 38.20
N GLY A 354 -28.22 -2.23 37.21
CA GLY A 354 -27.54 -1.69 36.03
C GLY A 354 -26.66 -0.48 36.29
N SER A 355 -27.03 0.40 37.23
CA SER A 355 -26.18 1.55 37.61
C SER A 355 -24.88 1.07 38.29
N THR A 356 -24.96 0.00 39.10
CA THR A 356 -23.76 -0.66 39.64
C THR A 356 -23.00 -1.45 38.58
N ALA A 357 -23.66 -2.14 37.65
CA ALA A 357 -22.99 -2.82 36.55
C ALA A 357 -22.21 -1.83 35.64
N MET A 358 -22.77 -0.65 35.38
CA MET A 358 -22.12 0.41 34.63
C MET A 358 -20.89 1.00 35.36
N HIS A 359 -20.95 1.11 36.70
CA HIS A 359 -19.80 1.47 37.53
C HIS A 359 -18.67 0.43 37.44
N GLU A 360 -18.99 -0.86 37.60
CA GLU A 360 -18.01 -1.94 37.49
C GLU A 360 -17.49 -2.13 36.05
N LEU A 361 -18.29 -1.80 35.03
CA LEU A 361 -17.85 -1.77 33.63
C LEU A 361 -16.79 -0.69 33.42
N GLY A 362 -16.97 0.52 33.97
CA GLY A 362 -15.93 1.56 33.94
C GLY A 362 -14.59 1.08 34.50
N HIS A 363 -14.61 0.33 35.61
CA HIS A 363 -13.40 -0.31 36.16
C HIS A 363 -12.86 -1.44 35.28
N SER A 364 -13.73 -2.25 34.67
CA SER A 364 -13.36 -3.34 33.75
C SER A 364 -12.65 -2.81 32.50
N LEU A 365 -12.99 -1.58 32.10
CA LEU A 365 -12.42 -0.79 31.01
C LEU A 365 -11.27 0.15 31.47
N GLY A 366 -10.78 0.00 32.72
CA GLY A 366 -9.54 0.63 33.18
C GLY A 366 -9.66 1.83 34.12
N LEU A 367 -10.82 2.47 34.27
CA LEU A 367 -10.98 3.62 35.18
C LEU A 367 -10.68 3.22 36.63
N SER A 368 -9.79 3.95 37.31
CA SER A 368 -9.42 3.66 38.69
C SER A 368 -9.22 4.90 39.56
N ASN A 369 -9.32 4.73 40.89
CA ASN A 369 -8.93 5.75 41.86
C ASN A 369 -7.44 6.14 41.84
N THR A 370 -6.61 5.53 40.98
CA THR A 370 -5.23 5.95 40.74
C THR A 370 -5.10 7.01 39.65
N ASP A 371 -6.09 7.11 38.76
CA ASP A 371 -6.17 8.10 37.68
C ASP A 371 -6.72 9.42 38.22
N PHE A 372 -7.77 9.35 39.05
CA PHE A 372 -8.34 10.48 39.76
C PHE A 372 -8.81 10.11 41.17
N GLU A 373 -8.42 10.90 42.18
CA GLU A 373 -8.87 10.73 43.58
C GLU A 373 -10.40 10.84 43.75
N GLY A 374 -11.13 11.32 42.73
CA GLY A 374 -12.59 11.41 42.71
C GLY A 374 -13.34 10.16 42.25
N ILE A 375 -12.65 9.17 41.68
CA ILE A 375 -13.19 7.82 41.43
C ILE A 375 -13.23 7.05 42.77
N ASP A 376 -14.26 6.23 43.00
CA ASP A 376 -14.48 5.43 44.22
C ASP A 376 -14.61 6.22 45.53
N THR A 377 -15.11 7.45 45.46
CA THR A 377 -15.24 8.31 46.65
C THR A 377 -16.57 9.05 46.74
N ASP A 378 -16.94 9.41 47.96
CA ASP A 378 -18.05 10.31 48.28
C ASP A 378 -17.58 11.76 48.54
N GLU A 379 -16.29 12.07 48.32
CA GLU A 379 -15.72 13.41 48.55
C GLU A 379 -16.29 14.48 47.61
N TYR A 380 -16.53 14.14 46.34
CA TYR A 380 -16.99 15.07 45.31
C TYR A 380 -18.51 15.02 45.15
N SER A 381 -19.16 16.19 45.11
CA SER A 381 -20.59 16.24 44.80
C SER A 381 -20.84 15.81 43.36
N PHE A 382 -21.95 15.12 43.09
CA PHE A 382 -22.35 14.74 41.72
C PHE A 382 -22.47 15.95 40.76
N SER A 383 -22.77 17.14 41.29
CA SER A 383 -22.76 18.39 40.50
C SER A 383 -21.36 18.99 40.24
N SER A 384 -20.30 18.30 40.66
CA SER A 384 -18.89 18.68 40.46
C SER A 384 -18.12 17.63 39.67
N TYR A 385 -18.52 16.37 39.78
CA TYR A 385 -18.07 15.24 38.97
C TYR A 385 -19.31 14.40 38.68
N SER A 386 -19.87 14.57 37.48
CA SER A 386 -21.12 13.93 37.05
C SER A 386 -20.82 12.60 36.37
N SER A 387 -20.47 11.61 37.18
CA SER A 387 -20.06 10.28 36.72
C SER A 387 -20.72 9.18 37.54
N VAL A 388 -20.96 8.03 36.91
CA VAL A 388 -21.30 6.77 37.59
C VAL A 388 -20.17 6.31 38.53
N MET A 389 -18.92 6.76 38.33
CA MET A 389 -17.78 6.47 39.21
C MET A 389 -17.80 7.24 40.55
N ASN A 390 -18.72 8.20 40.72
CA ASN A 390 -18.92 8.98 41.93
C ASN A 390 -19.98 8.35 42.83
N TYR A 391 -19.65 7.98 44.07
CA TYR A 391 -20.61 7.36 45.01
C TYR A 391 -21.78 8.27 45.45
N ASN A 392 -21.74 9.56 45.12
CA ASN A 392 -22.88 10.48 45.26
C ASN A 392 -23.84 10.49 44.04
N ALA A 393 -23.60 9.68 43.01
CA ALA A 393 -24.44 9.61 41.82
C ALA A 393 -25.90 9.21 42.14
N PRO A 394 -26.89 9.71 41.37
CA PRO A 394 -28.24 9.18 41.41
C PRO A 394 -28.23 7.69 41.09
N ARG A 395 -29.01 6.90 41.85
CA ARG A 395 -29.15 5.45 41.68
C ARG A 395 -29.74 5.00 40.34
N ASP A 396 -30.19 5.94 39.52
CA ASP A 396 -30.74 5.77 38.18
C ASP A 396 -29.89 6.50 37.11
N TYR A 397 -28.66 6.89 37.43
CA TYR A 397 -27.67 7.49 36.51
C TYR A 397 -26.67 6.45 36.02
N TYR A 398 -26.26 6.58 34.75
CA TYR A 398 -25.47 5.60 34.01
C TYR A 398 -24.29 6.25 33.26
N GLY A 399 -24.36 7.54 32.90
CA GLY A 399 -23.29 8.18 32.14
C GLY A 399 -21.94 8.28 32.86
N PHE A 400 -20.89 8.24 32.05
CA PHE A 400 -19.55 8.71 32.38
C PHE A 400 -19.45 10.23 32.12
N SER A 401 -18.49 10.90 32.76
CA SER A 401 -18.23 12.32 32.55
C SER A 401 -17.44 12.58 31.26
N ALA A 402 -17.79 13.65 30.57
CA ALA A 402 -17.22 14.09 29.29
C ALA A 402 -16.57 15.48 29.37
N SER A 403 -16.15 15.91 30.58
CA SER A 403 -15.51 17.22 30.70
C SER A 403 -14.58 17.35 31.90
N GLY A 404 -13.28 17.57 31.65
CA GLY A 404 -12.27 17.98 32.65
C GLY A 404 -12.45 19.39 33.25
N GLY A 405 -13.64 19.67 33.81
CA GLY A 405 -13.97 20.90 34.52
C GLY A 405 -13.21 21.07 35.85
N VAL A 406 -13.46 22.18 36.57
CA VAL A 406 -12.81 22.41 37.87
C VAL A 406 -13.40 21.49 38.93
N GLY A 407 -12.77 20.33 39.13
CA GLY A 407 -13.16 19.29 40.08
C GLY A 407 -13.92 18.11 39.47
N ASP A 408 -13.86 17.99 38.14
CA ASP A 408 -14.45 16.93 37.31
C ASP A 408 -13.30 16.19 36.60
N PHE A 409 -13.50 14.92 36.26
CA PHE A 409 -12.55 14.09 35.50
C PHE A 409 -13.20 13.64 34.20
N ASP A 410 -12.42 13.60 33.13
CA ASP A 410 -12.91 13.21 31.81
C ASP A 410 -12.84 11.69 31.71
N ASP A 411 -13.90 11.02 32.14
CA ASP A 411 -13.98 9.55 32.12
C ASP A 411 -13.96 9.05 30.67
N TRP A 412 -14.77 9.65 29.80
CA TRP A 412 -14.81 9.27 28.39
C TRP A 412 -13.49 9.55 27.68
N GLY A 413 -12.90 10.74 27.87
CA GLY A 413 -11.57 11.04 27.31
C GLY A 413 -10.44 10.18 27.89
N TYR A 414 -10.59 9.61 29.09
CA TYR A 414 -9.65 8.60 29.58
C TYR A 414 -9.87 7.24 28.92
N LEU A 415 -11.13 6.84 28.75
CA LEU A 415 -11.51 5.59 28.10
C LEU A 415 -11.07 5.56 26.63
N ASP A 416 -11.27 6.66 25.89
CA ASP A 416 -10.75 6.92 24.53
C ASP A 416 -9.25 6.58 24.42
N ASP A 417 -8.44 7.01 25.40
CA ASP A 417 -6.99 6.77 25.45
C ASP A 417 -6.57 5.37 26.02
N HIS A 418 -7.46 4.62 26.71
CA HIS A 418 -7.05 3.50 27.59
C HIS A 418 -7.98 2.27 27.67
N MET A 419 -9.15 2.26 27.04
CA MET A 419 -10.15 1.18 27.18
C MET A 419 -9.56 -0.19 26.81
N PHE A 420 -8.66 -0.22 25.82
CA PHE A 420 -8.16 -1.44 25.18
C PHE A 420 -6.64 -1.60 25.26
N THR A 421 -6.05 -1.26 26.41
CA THR A 421 -4.64 -1.62 26.68
C THR A 421 -4.43 -3.14 26.68
N PRO A 422 -3.21 -3.67 26.43
CA PRO A 422 -2.88 -5.11 26.56
C PRO A 422 -3.07 -5.74 27.96
N ALA A 423 -3.65 -5.01 28.91
CA ALA A 423 -4.10 -5.51 30.20
C ALA A 423 -5.62 -5.78 30.23
N THR A 424 -6.42 -5.11 29.37
CA THR A 424 -7.85 -5.37 29.11
C THR A 424 -8.06 -6.26 27.88
N SER A 425 -7.35 -6.01 26.77
CA SER A 425 -7.57 -6.59 25.43
C SER A 425 -6.64 -7.77 25.07
N PHE A 426 -6.44 -8.76 25.96
CA PHE A 426 -5.62 -9.93 25.61
C PHE A 426 -6.39 -10.92 24.70
N VAL A 427 -6.63 -10.50 23.46
CA VAL A 427 -6.82 -11.39 22.31
C VAL A 427 -5.47 -12.05 22.05
N GLY A 428 -5.41 -13.37 22.22
CA GLY A 428 -4.18 -14.12 21.96
C GLY A 428 -4.07 -14.47 20.48
N SER A 429 -3.12 -13.86 19.78
CA SER A 429 -2.64 -14.31 18.46
C SER A 429 -1.85 -15.63 18.60
N ASP A 430 -2.57 -16.75 18.79
CA ASP A 430 -2.00 -18.11 18.92
C ASP A 430 -3.08 -19.22 18.70
N ASP A 431 -3.54 -19.42 17.46
CA ASP A 431 -3.82 -20.78 16.89
C ASP A 431 -3.95 -20.78 15.34
#